data_AF-A0A2H8TQI2-F1
#
_entry.id   AF-A0A2H8TQI2-F1
#
_cell.length_a   1.000
_cell.length_b   1.000
_cell.length_c   1.000
_cell.angle_alpha   90.00
_cell.angle_beta   90.00
_cell.angle_gamma   90.00
#
_symmetry.space_group_name_H-M   'P 1'
#
loop_
_entity.id
_entity.type
_entity.pdbx_description
1 polymer ?
#
loop_
_entity_poly.entity_id
_entity_poly.type
_entity_poly.pdbx_seq_one_letter_code
_entity_poly.pdbx_strand_id
1 'polypeptide(L)'
;MYSRAIVRSFLARSPAYNKLAANSSTAAVFQAEPKPPVQGVMQVREDKTVGRDIVGYGLNGEPQYFDTITFPFPSVRFMKNTPEILALREKEKGDWKKLTLEEKKKLYRASFCQTLVEVDAPTGEWKAIFGWVMVWVAIAVFSFVGVRKYLTNTADDPSLSLEHRQAQLKRMIDLRVDPVDGLSSNWDYEKNTWKS
;
A
#
# COMPACT_ATOMS: atom_id res chain seq x y z
N MET A 1 -33.32 -39.50 -7.02
CA MET A 1 -32.37 -40.59 -6.67
C MET A 1 -30.99 -40.21 -7.17
N TYR A 2 -30.14 -39.59 -6.33
CA TYR A 2 -28.73 -39.35 -6.67
C TYR A 2 -27.88 -40.51 -6.17
N SER A 3 -27.05 -41.04 -7.07
CA SER A 3 -26.23 -42.24 -6.85
C SER A 3 -25.27 -42.07 -5.67
N ARG A 4 -25.37 -42.98 -4.69
CA ARG A 4 -24.51 -43.06 -3.50
C ARG A 4 -23.01 -43.26 -3.82
N ALA A 5 -22.63 -43.40 -5.08
CA ALA A 5 -21.25 -43.59 -5.53
C ALA A 5 -20.42 -42.28 -5.53
N ILE A 6 -21.03 -41.12 -5.76
CA ILE A 6 -20.28 -39.85 -5.93
C ILE A 6 -19.89 -39.24 -4.57
N VAL A 7 -20.66 -39.50 -3.51
CA VAL A 7 -20.38 -38.97 -2.15
C VAL A 7 -19.25 -39.76 -1.46
N ARG A 8 -18.98 -41.00 -1.87
CA ARG A 8 -17.91 -41.82 -1.29
C ARG A 8 -16.51 -41.55 -1.89
N SER A 9 -16.41 -40.86 -3.03
CA SER A 9 -15.10 -40.55 -3.63
C SER A 9 -14.41 -39.34 -2.97
N PHE A 10 -15.14 -38.48 -2.26
CA PHE A 10 -14.57 -37.34 -1.54
C PHE A 10 -13.98 -37.69 -0.17
N LEU A 11 -14.38 -38.83 0.43
CA LEU A 11 -13.94 -39.23 1.77
C LEU A 11 -12.80 -40.27 1.79
N ALA A 12 -12.36 -40.75 0.62
CA ALA A 12 -11.28 -41.74 0.50
C ALA A 12 -9.92 -41.14 0.09
N ARG A 13 -9.69 -39.83 0.34
CA ARG A 13 -8.39 -39.23 0.11
C ARG A 13 -7.52 -39.40 1.36
N SER A 14 -6.60 -40.36 1.28
CA SER A 14 -5.46 -40.57 2.19
C SER A 14 -4.85 -39.24 2.68
N PRO A 15 -4.38 -39.15 3.95
CA PRO A 15 -3.95 -37.90 4.56
C PRO A 15 -2.55 -37.49 4.04
N ALA A 16 -2.50 -37.00 2.81
CA ALA A 16 -1.30 -36.40 2.22
C ALA A 16 -1.02 -34.98 2.76
N TYR A 17 -1.87 -34.45 3.65
CA TYR A 17 -1.70 -33.14 4.27
C TYR A 17 -0.64 -33.13 5.39
N ASN A 18 -0.39 -34.26 6.05
CA ASN A 18 0.64 -34.34 7.10
C ASN A 18 2.07 -34.52 6.57
N LYS A 19 2.26 -34.81 5.28
CA LYS A 19 3.60 -34.95 4.66
C LYS A 19 4.13 -33.68 3.99
N LEU A 20 3.29 -32.66 3.80
CA LEU A 20 3.74 -31.36 3.25
C LEU A 20 4.23 -30.39 4.34
N ALA A 21 3.77 -30.54 5.58
CA ALA A 21 4.26 -29.76 6.71
C ALA A 21 5.72 -30.10 7.07
N ALA A 22 6.15 -31.36 6.86
CA ALA A 22 7.49 -31.83 7.19
C ALA A 22 8.60 -31.29 6.25
N ASN A 23 8.24 -30.83 5.05
CA ASN A 23 9.19 -30.28 4.06
C ASN A 23 9.02 -28.77 3.83
N SER A 24 8.20 -28.11 4.66
CA SER A 24 8.08 -26.65 4.62
C SER A 24 9.33 -26.03 5.24
N SER A 25 10.14 -25.38 4.42
CA SER A 25 11.36 -24.65 4.83
C SER A 25 11.12 -23.67 5.98
N THR A 26 9.87 -23.29 6.23
CA THR A 26 9.43 -22.44 7.33
C THR A 26 9.65 -23.05 8.71
N ALA A 27 9.44 -24.36 8.92
CA ALA A 27 9.63 -24.96 10.24
C ALA A 27 11.13 -25.06 10.62
N ALA A 28 12.00 -25.30 9.64
CA ALA A 28 13.45 -25.35 9.83
C ALA A 28 14.07 -23.98 10.13
N VAL A 29 13.45 -22.88 9.68
CA VAL A 29 13.91 -21.51 9.96
C VAL A 29 13.72 -21.13 11.44
N PHE A 30 12.70 -21.67 12.11
CA PHE A 30 12.42 -21.35 13.53
C PHE A 30 13.13 -22.27 14.53
N GLN A 31 13.67 -23.41 14.09
CA GLN A 31 14.38 -24.38 14.94
C GLN A 31 15.91 -24.38 14.74
N ALA A 32 16.43 -23.63 13.78
CA ALA A 32 17.88 -23.50 13.61
C ALA A 32 18.46 -22.60 14.69
N GLU A 33 19.36 -23.14 15.53
CA GLU A 33 20.22 -22.32 16.38
C GLU A 33 20.96 -21.27 15.52
N PRO A 34 21.18 -20.04 16.03
CA PRO A 34 21.84 -18.99 15.27
C PRO A 34 23.23 -19.48 14.87
N LYS A 35 23.45 -19.63 13.55
CA LYS A 35 24.78 -19.98 13.04
C LYS A 35 25.79 -18.97 13.58
N PRO A 36 26.91 -19.42 14.18
CA PRO A 36 27.97 -18.50 14.60
C PRO A 36 28.47 -17.74 13.37
N PRO A 37 28.86 -16.46 13.52
CA PRO A 37 29.32 -15.66 12.40
C PRO A 37 30.49 -16.37 11.71
N VAL A 38 30.31 -16.66 10.43
CA VAL A 38 31.37 -17.25 9.59
C VAL A 38 32.50 -16.23 9.52
N GLN A 39 33.57 -16.50 10.25
CA GLN A 39 34.80 -15.73 10.23
C GLN A 39 35.40 -15.81 8.81
N GLY A 40 35.13 -14.83 7.96
CA GLY A 40 35.80 -14.75 6.65
C GLY A 40 35.09 -14.03 5.52
N VAL A 41 33.76 -13.82 5.56
CA VAL A 41 33.08 -12.93 4.59
C VAL A 41 31.91 -12.21 5.28
N MET A 42 32.20 -11.48 6.36
CA MET A 42 31.43 -10.25 6.59
C MET A 42 31.95 -9.29 5.53
N GLN A 43 31.16 -9.00 4.50
CA GLN A 43 31.25 -7.66 3.94
C GLN A 43 31.05 -6.75 5.16
N VAL A 44 32.13 -6.13 5.64
CA VAL A 44 32.03 -5.07 6.63
C VAL A 44 31.07 -4.10 5.99
N ARG A 45 29.81 -4.13 6.41
CA ARG A 45 28.82 -3.14 6.02
C ARG A 45 29.49 -1.86 6.46
N GLU A 46 30.07 -1.10 5.52
CA GLU A 46 30.72 0.16 5.86
C GLU A 46 29.73 0.88 6.77
N ASP A 47 30.12 1.06 8.03
CA ASP A 47 29.25 1.77 8.94
C ASP A 47 29.02 3.12 8.26
N LYS A 48 27.74 3.44 8.05
CA LYS A 48 27.34 4.58 7.23
C LYS A 48 28.00 5.85 7.75
N THR A 49 28.49 5.87 8.98
CA THR A 49 29.16 7.00 9.63
C THR A 49 30.67 7.08 9.39
N VAL A 50 31.32 6.01 8.90
CA VAL A 50 32.78 5.93 8.81
C VAL A 50 33.34 6.99 7.86
N GLY A 51 34.24 7.81 8.41
CA GLY A 51 34.90 8.89 7.69
C GLY A 51 34.05 10.15 7.50
N ARG A 52 32.87 10.24 8.12
CA ARG A 52 32.01 11.43 8.12
C ARG A 52 32.06 12.11 9.48
N ASP A 53 31.94 13.44 9.49
CA ASP A 53 31.86 14.20 10.74
C ASP A 53 30.53 13.96 11.45
N ILE A 54 30.61 13.60 12.72
CA ILE A 54 29.47 13.57 13.64
C ILE A 54 29.36 14.95 14.27
N VAL A 55 28.23 15.64 14.05
CA VAL A 55 28.02 17.04 14.43
C VAL A 55 27.02 17.17 15.59
N GLY A 56 26.24 16.13 15.87
CA GLY A 56 25.28 16.15 16.96
C GLY A 56 24.70 14.77 17.24
N TYR A 57 23.57 14.76 17.94
CA TYR A 57 22.82 13.54 18.27
C TYR A 57 21.72 13.31 17.24
N GLY A 58 21.57 12.07 16.78
CA GLY A 58 20.47 11.70 15.88
C GLY A 58 19.15 11.54 16.62
N LEU A 59 18.07 11.41 15.84
CA LEU A 59 16.70 11.19 16.32
C LEU A 59 16.58 10.09 17.37
N ASN A 60 17.35 9.01 17.20
CA ASN A 60 17.33 7.83 18.06
C ASN A 60 18.58 7.73 18.95
N GLY A 61 19.35 8.81 19.09
CA GLY A 61 20.64 8.83 19.80
C GLY A 61 21.83 8.31 18.99
N GLU A 62 21.59 7.65 17.85
CA GLU A 62 22.64 7.19 16.94
C GLU A 62 23.01 8.24 15.88
N PRO A 63 24.29 8.33 15.48
CA PRO A 63 24.72 9.19 14.38
C PRO A 63 24.15 8.71 13.04
N GLN A 64 23.18 9.44 12.50
CA GLN A 64 22.47 9.16 11.27
C GLN A 64 22.34 10.40 10.38
N TYR A 65 22.36 10.18 9.07
CA TYR A 65 22.09 11.21 8.08
C TYR A 65 20.66 11.06 7.55
N PHE A 66 19.91 12.15 7.50
CA PHE A 66 18.57 12.24 6.89
C PHE A 66 18.38 13.65 6.31
N ASP A 67 17.72 13.73 5.15
CA ASP A 67 17.24 15.00 4.59
C ASP A 67 15.74 15.08 4.86
N THR A 68 15.35 15.94 5.80
CA THR A 68 13.93 16.09 6.17
C THR A 68 13.68 17.51 6.65
N ILE A 69 12.52 18.07 6.28
CA ILE A 69 12.13 19.44 6.65
C ILE A 69 11.95 19.59 8.17
N THR A 70 11.46 18.55 8.84
CA THR A 70 11.23 18.55 10.31
C THR A 70 12.53 18.49 11.11
N PHE A 71 13.60 17.95 10.53
CA PHE A 71 14.92 17.84 11.17
C PHE A 71 15.98 18.34 10.19
N PRO A 72 16.08 19.67 9.99
CA PRO A 72 16.93 20.26 8.96
C PRO A 72 18.43 20.09 9.24
N PHE A 73 18.81 19.71 10.45
CA PHE A 73 20.19 19.51 10.89
C PHE A 73 20.43 18.04 11.23
N PRO A 74 20.96 17.23 10.30
CA PRO A 74 21.28 15.83 10.57
C PRO A 74 22.48 15.73 11.53
N SER A 75 22.53 14.63 12.26
CA SER A 75 23.58 14.37 13.25
C SER A 75 24.95 14.05 12.67
N VAL A 76 24.99 13.68 11.39
CA VAL A 76 26.19 13.37 10.61
C VAL A 76 26.19 14.23 9.36
N ARG A 77 27.35 14.62 8.84
CA ARG A 77 27.46 15.30 7.56
C ARG A 77 27.25 14.35 6.38
N PHE A 78 26.86 14.88 5.22
CA PHE A 78 26.59 14.06 4.05
C PHE A 78 27.85 13.36 3.51
N MET A 79 28.89 14.13 3.16
CA MET A 79 30.11 13.60 2.54
C MET A 79 31.14 13.12 3.56
N LYS A 80 31.99 12.18 3.14
CA LYS A 80 33.20 11.77 3.87
C LYS A 80 34.26 12.89 3.81
N ASN A 81 35.12 12.94 4.82
CA ASN A 81 36.20 13.91 4.97
C ASN A 81 37.31 13.67 3.94
N THR A 82 37.19 14.31 2.79
CA THR A 82 38.28 14.40 1.80
C THR A 82 39.26 15.51 2.21
N PRO A 83 40.54 15.45 1.80
CA PRO A 83 41.54 16.46 2.18
C PRO A 83 41.14 17.88 1.73
N GLU A 84 40.43 17.98 0.61
CA GLU A 84 39.92 19.24 0.10
C GLU A 84 38.79 19.80 0.98
N ILE A 85 37.85 18.96 1.41
CA ILE A 85 36.78 19.38 2.32
C ILE A 85 37.40 19.80 3.66
N LEU A 86 38.35 19.04 4.19
CA LEU A 86 39.05 19.38 5.43
C LEU A 86 39.77 20.74 5.34
N ALA A 87 40.46 21.02 4.22
CA ALA A 87 41.06 22.33 4.01
C ALA A 87 40.02 23.46 3.97
N LEU A 88 38.85 23.24 3.37
CA LEU A 88 37.74 24.18 3.40
C LEU A 88 37.14 24.34 4.81
N ARG A 89 37.11 23.27 5.63
CA ARG A 89 36.68 23.34 7.04
C ARG A 89 37.62 24.18 7.89
N GLU A 90 38.92 24.10 7.66
CA GLU A 90 39.87 24.97 8.36
C GLU A 90 39.65 26.44 8.00
N LYS A 91 39.33 26.75 6.73
CA LYS A 91 38.92 28.10 6.33
C LYS A 91 37.56 28.52 6.93
N GLU A 92 36.62 27.58 7.07
CA GLU A 92 35.28 27.79 7.65
C GLU A 92 35.33 28.32 9.10
N LYS A 93 36.38 27.98 9.85
CA LYS A 93 36.60 28.50 11.23
C LYS A 93 36.91 30.00 11.27
N GLY A 94 37.30 30.61 10.14
CA GLY A 94 37.62 32.03 10.01
C GLY A 94 36.43 32.91 9.60
N ASP A 95 36.71 34.09 9.03
CA ASP A 95 35.69 35.02 8.56
C ASP A 95 35.07 34.57 7.22
N TRP A 96 33.74 34.38 7.22
CA TRP A 96 32.97 33.92 6.05
C TRP A 96 32.84 34.96 4.94
N LYS A 97 33.23 36.22 5.17
CA LYS A 97 33.33 37.22 4.10
C LYS A 97 34.48 36.93 3.14
N LYS A 98 35.51 36.19 3.57
CA LYS A 98 36.67 35.81 2.76
C LYS A 98 36.43 34.56 1.90
N LEU A 99 35.37 33.81 2.18
CA LEU A 99 34.98 32.63 1.39
C LEU A 99 34.28 33.05 0.11
N THR A 100 34.73 32.47 -1.01
CA THR A 100 34.08 32.63 -2.30
C THR A 100 32.71 31.94 -2.31
N LEU A 101 31.84 32.33 -3.26
CA LEU A 101 30.51 31.74 -3.39
C LEU A 101 30.57 30.24 -3.71
N GLU A 102 31.56 29.81 -4.49
CA GLU A 102 31.79 28.41 -4.84
C GLU A 102 32.22 27.58 -3.63
N GLU A 103 33.13 28.09 -2.81
CA GLU A 103 33.55 27.43 -1.56
C GLU A 103 32.36 27.27 -0.60
N LYS A 104 31.48 28.27 -0.50
CA LYS A 104 30.24 28.18 0.30
C LYS A 104 29.30 27.10 -0.22
N LYS A 105 29.08 27.04 -1.54
CA LYS A 105 28.26 25.98 -2.16
C LYS A 105 28.87 24.59 -1.93
N LYS A 106 30.19 24.48 -2.01
CA LYS A 106 30.92 23.23 -1.77
C LYS A 106 30.83 22.78 -0.31
N LEU A 107 30.98 23.70 0.65
CA LEU A 107 30.73 23.42 2.07
C LEU A 107 29.29 23.00 2.34
N TYR A 108 28.32 23.62 1.67
CA TYR A 108 26.91 23.26 1.75
C TYR A 108 26.68 21.83 1.24
N ARG A 109 27.12 21.50 0.01
CA ARG A 109 26.97 20.16 -0.58
C ARG A 109 27.78 19.07 0.14
N ALA A 110 28.86 19.44 0.82
CA ALA A 110 29.59 18.53 1.69
C ALA A 110 28.82 18.21 2.99
N SER A 111 28.04 19.17 3.49
CA SER A 111 27.27 19.01 4.71
C SER A 111 25.90 18.37 4.46
N PHE A 112 25.24 18.75 3.36
CA PHE A 112 23.89 18.34 2.97
C PHE A 112 23.86 17.76 1.55
N CYS A 113 23.16 16.65 1.36
CA CYS A 113 22.93 16.06 0.04
C CYS A 113 21.95 16.90 -0.77
N GLN A 114 20.77 17.15 -0.21
CA GLN A 114 19.68 17.88 -0.86
C GLN A 114 19.43 19.23 -0.20
N THR A 115 18.96 20.20 -0.99
CA THR A 115 18.40 21.45 -0.43
C THR A 115 16.98 21.22 0.05
N LEU A 116 16.46 22.07 0.94
CA LEU A 116 15.06 21.95 1.40
C LEU A 116 14.05 22.03 0.25
N VAL A 117 14.36 22.79 -0.80
CA VAL A 117 13.51 22.88 -2.01
C VAL A 117 13.57 21.59 -2.82
N GLU A 118 14.72 20.91 -2.86
CA GLU A 118 14.86 19.61 -3.53
C GLU A 118 14.11 18.50 -2.77
N VAL A 119 14.10 18.56 -1.43
CA VAL A 119 13.37 17.60 -0.57
C VAL A 119 11.86 17.78 -0.70
N ASP A 120 11.38 19.03 -0.81
CA ASP A 120 9.96 19.36 -0.96
C ASP A 120 9.44 19.23 -2.41
N ALA A 121 10.32 18.91 -3.36
CA ALA A 121 9.96 18.88 -4.77
C ALA A 121 8.91 17.78 -5.07
N PRO A 122 7.81 18.10 -5.78
CA PRO A 122 6.77 17.12 -6.07
C PRO A 122 7.24 16.10 -7.11
N THR A 123 7.24 14.80 -6.76
CA THR A 123 7.72 13.70 -7.63
C THR A 123 6.68 13.22 -8.65
N GLY A 124 5.40 13.59 -8.47
CA GLY A 124 4.32 13.19 -9.37
C GLY A 124 3.84 11.74 -9.23
N GLU A 125 4.31 11.02 -8.21
CA GLU A 125 3.95 9.61 -7.93
C GLU A 125 2.44 9.37 -7.82
N TRP A 126 1.68 10.36 -7.36
CA TRP A 126 0.21 10.28 -7.27
C TRP A 126 -0.45 9.91 -8.60
N LYS A 127 0.13 10.30 -9.74
CA LYS A 127 -0.38 9.97 -11.08
C LYS A 127 -0.26 8.47 -11.35
N ALA A 128 0.87 7.87 -10.97
CA ALA A 128 1.08 6.43 -11.12
C ALA A 128 0.15 5.65 -10.19
N ILE A 129 0.02 6.08 -8.93
CA ILE A 129 -0.92 5.48 -7.96
C ILE A 129 -2.34 5.54 -8.50
N PHE A 130 -2.78 6.70 -8.97
CA PHE A 130 -4.11 6.89 -9.54
C PHE A 130 -4.35 5.98 -10.76
N GLY A 131 -3.37 5.88 -11.66
CA GLY A 131 -3.43 4.97 -12.82
C GLY A 131 -3.63 3.52 -12.40
N TRP A 132 -2.87 3.03 -11.41
CA TRP A 132 -3.02 1.67 -10.89
C TRP A 132 -4.37 1.43 -10.22
N VAL A 133 -4.88 2.41 -9.46
CA VAL A 133 -6.22 2.31 -8.85
C VAL A 133 -7.29 2.13 -9.94
N MET A 134 -7.24 2.91 -11.02
CA MET A 134 -8.20 2.77 -12.12
C MET A 134 -8.11 1.42 -12.83
N VAL A 135 -6.90 0.87 -13.00
CA VAL A 135 -6.70 -0.48 -13.56
C VAL A 135 -7.39 -1.53 -12.71
N TRP A 136 -7.23 -1.49 -11.38
CA TRP A 136 -7.87 -2.45 -10.49
C TRP A 136 -9.40 -2.30 -10.44
N VAL A 137 -9.91 -1.06 -10.50
CA VAL A 137 -11.35 -0.80 -10.62
C VAL A 137 -11.91 -1.37 -11.92
N ALA A 138 -11.20 -1.19 -13.04
CA ALA A 138 -11.61 -1.76 -14.32
C ALA A 138 -11.64 -3.29 -14.25
N ILE A 139 -10.59 -3.92 -13.71
CA ILE A 139 -10.53 -5.38 -13.52
C ILE A 139 -11.74 -5.85 -12.69
N ALA A 140 -12.05 -5.18 -11.57
CA ALA A 140 -13.18 -5.54 -10.72
C ALA A 140 -14.53 -5.47 -11.48
N VAL A 141 -14.76 -4.41 -12.25
CA VAL A 141 -15.97 -4.25 -13.07
C VAL A 141 -16.05 -5.34 -14.15
N PHE A 142 -14.96 -5.60 -14.87
CA PHE A 142 -14.93 -6.66 -15.89
C PHE A 142 -15.14 -8.05 -15.30
N SER A 143 -14.53 -8.34 -14.14
CA SER A 143 -14.77 -9.58 -13.40
C SER A 143 -16.23 -9.71 -12.99
N PHE A 144 -16.86 -8.64 -12.48
CA PHE A 144 -18.29 -8.67 -12.12
C PHE A 144 -19.18 -8.95 -13.33
N VAL A 145 -18.96 -8.28 -14.45
CA VAL A 145 -19.70 -8.52 -15.70
C VAL A 145 -19.48 -9.96 -16.19
N GLY A 146 -18.25 -10.47 -16.11
CA GLY A 146 -17.92 -11.86 -16.45
C GLY A 146 -18.68 -12.88 -15.60
N VAL A 147 -18.68 -12.71 -14.27
CA VAL A 147 -19.44 -13.58 -13.35
C VAL A 147 -20.94 -13.52 -13.65
N ARG A 148 -21.49 -12.32 -13.87
CA ARG A 148 -22.91 -12.13 -14.20
C ARG A 148 -23.30 -12.78 -15.52
N LYS A 149 -22.43 -12.73 -16.53
CA LYS A 149 -22.72 -13.27 -17.87
C LYS A 149 -22.52 -14.78 -17.97
N TYR A 150 -21.48 -15.33 -17.34
CA TYR A 150 -21.07 -16.72 -17.56
C TYR A 150 -21.40 -17.68 -16.41
N LEU A 151 -21.53 -17.19 -15.17
CA LEU A 151 -21.74 -18.04 -13.99
C LEU A 151 -23.14 -17.93 -13.40
N THR A 152 -23.90 -16.88 -13.73
CA THR A 152 -25.20 -16.60 -13.10
C THR A 152 -26.34 -16.62 -14.12
N ASN A 153 -27.26 -17.60 -14.02
CA ASN A 153 -28.43 -17.72 -14.90
C ASN A 153 -29.70 -17.06 -14.33
N THR A 154 -29.57 -15.97 -13.56
CA THR A 154 -30.74 -15.29 -12.95
C THR A 154 -31.56 -14.48 -13.95
N ALA A 155 -31.14 -14.39 -15.21
CA ALA A 155 -31.90 -13.69 -16.25
C ALA A 155 -33.24 -14.39 -16.55
N ASP A 156 -33.32 -15.69 -16.29
CA ASP A 156 -34.48 -16.53 -16.61
C ASP A 156 -35.40 -16.78 -15.39
N ASP A 157 -35.22 -16.05 -14.28
CA ASP A 157 -36.13 -16.17 -13.13
C ASP A 157 -37.52 -15.60 -13.51
N PRO A 158 -38.57 -16.44 -13.55
CA PRO A 158 -39.91 -16.00 -13.95
C PRO A 158 -40.46 -14.90 -13.04
N SER A 159 -40.05 -14.85 -11.76
CA SER A 159 -40.48 -13.81 -10.81
C SER A 159 -39.94 -12.42 -11.15
N LEU A 160 -38.80 -12.36 -11.85
CA LEU A 160 -38.19 -11.11 -12.32
C LEU A 160 -38.70 -10.71 -13.72
N SER A 161 -39.66 -11.41 -14.31
CA SER A 161 -40.31 -10.92 -15.53
C SER A 161 -41.08 -9.62 -15.27
N LEU A 162 -41.29 -8.81 -16.32
CA LEU A 162 -41.98 -7.52 -16.18
C LEU A 162 -43.41 -7.70 -15.64
N GLU A 163 -44.13 -8.70 -16.15
CA GLU A 163 -45.51 -9.00 -15.76
C GLU A 163 -45.60 -9.39 -14.28
N HIS A 164 -44.72 -10.28 -13.81
CA HIS A 164 -44.70 -10.70 -12.40
C HIS A 164 -44.31 -9.53 -11.49
N ARG A 165 -43.33 -8.70 -11.90
CA ARG A 165 -42.96 -7.49 -11.16
C ARG A 165 -44.12 -6.49 -11.07
N GLN A 166 -44.87 -6.28 -12.15
CA GLN A 166 -46.04 -5.39 -12.15
C GLN A 166 -47.19 -5.95 -11.33
N ALA A 167 -47.47 -7.25 -11.43
CA ALA A 167 -48.49 -7.91 -10.62
C ALA A 167 -48.14 -7.88 -9.13
N GLN A 168 -46.87 -8.09 -8.78
CA GLN A 168 -46.38 -7.98 -7.42
C GLN A 168 -46.49 -6.54 -6.91
N LEU A 169 -46.08 -5.56 -7.71
CA LEU A 169 -46.19 -4.13 -7.38
C LEU A 169 -47.65 -3.73 -7.13
N LYS A 170 -48.56 -4.14 -8.01
CA LYS A 170 -50.00 -3.92 -7.84
C LYS A 170 -50.51 -4.54 -6.54
N ARG A 171 -50.15 -5.80 -6.28
CA ARG A 171 -50.50 -6.48 -5.02
C ARG A 171 -49.96 -5.73 -3.79
N MET A 172 -48.74 -5.19 -3.85
CA MET A 172 -48.17 -4.41 -2.74
C MET A 172 -48.93 -3.10 -2.50
N ILE A 173 -49.36 -2.43 -3.57
CA ILE A 173 -50.20 -1.23 -3.50
C ILE A 173 -51.58 -1.56 -2.91
N ASP A 174 -52.20 -2.65 -3.38
CA ASP A 174 -53.52 -3.10 -2.90
C ASP A 174 -53.48 -3.46 -1.40
N LEU A 175 -52.37 -4.06 -0.95
CA LEU A 175 -52.12 -4.39 0.46
C LEU A 175 -51.63 -3.18 1.29
N ARG A 176 -51.46 -2.01 0.67
CA ARG A 176 -50.97 -0.78 1.31
C ARG A 176 -49.64 -0.98 2.05
N VAL A 177 -48.68 -1.64 1.40
CA VAL A 177 -47.32 -1.83 1.95
C VAL A 177 -46.62 -0.49 2.11
N ASP A 178 -46.12 -0.22 3.32
CA ASP A 178 -45.46 1.03 3.73
C ASP A 178 -46.26 2.31 3.38
N PRO A 179 -47.45 2.51 3.98
CA PRO A 179 -48.39 3.55 3.58
C PRO A 179 -48.07 4.95 4.10
N VAL A 180 -47.10 5.11 5.02
CA VAL A 180 -46.75 6.41 5.61
C VAL A 180 -45.63 7.09 4.81
N ASP A 181 -44.45 6.46 4.74
CA ASP A 181 -43.25 7.05 4.12
C ASP A 181 -42.67 6.22 2.96
N GLY A 182 -43.33 5.11 2.58
CA GLY A 182 -42.78 4.14 1.64
C GLY A 182 -43.53 4.03 0.31
N LEU A 183 -43.63 2.80 -0.19
CA LEU A 183 -44.14 2.54 -1.54
C LEU A 183 -45.57 3.05 -1.73
N SER A 184 -46.48 2.65 -0.85
CA SER A 184 -47.92 2.95 -0.99
C SER A 184 -48.26 4.40 -0.65
N SER A 185 -47.42 5.11 0.12
CA SER A 185 -47.65 6.52 0.41
C SER A 185 -47.57 7.40 -0.85
N ASN A 186 -46.78 6.95 -1.84
CA ASN A 186 -46.59 7.62 -3.13
C ASN A 186 -47.67 7.28 -4.17
N TRP A 187 -48.61 6.38 -3.88
CA TRP A 187 -49.72 6.03 -4.79
C TRP A 187 -50.99 6.83 -4.45
N ASP A 188 -51.61 7.43 -5.46
CA ASP A 188 -52.93 8.05 -5.36
C ASP A 188 -54.01 6.99 -5.65
N TYR A 189 -54.67 6.53 -4.58
CA TYR A 189 -55.73 5.52 -4.65
C TYR A 189 -57.04 6.03 -5.24
N GLU A 190 -57.27 7.35 -5.26
CA GLU A 190 -58.49 7.92 -5.86
C GLU A 190 -58.35 8.00 -7.38
N LYS A 191 -57.16 8.39 -7.84
CA LYS A 191 -56.86 8.54 -9.28
C LYS A 191 -56.21 7.32 -9.90
N ASN A 192 -55.91 6.29 -9.13
CA ASN A 192 -55.18 5.09 -9.55
C ASN A 192 -53.90 5.41 -10.34
N THR A 193 -53.12 6.38 -9.85
CA THR A 193 -51.86 6.83 -10.47
C THR A 193 -50.80 7.15 -9.41
N TRP A 194 -49.53 7.20 -9.82
CA TRP A 194 -48.46 7.68 -8.93
C TRP A 194 -48.64 9.17 -8.66
N LYS A 195 -48.47 9.57 -7.39
CA LYS A 195 -48.43 10.98 -7.01
C LYS A 195 -47.22 11.62 -7.70
N SER A 196 -47.42 12.80 -8.27
CA SER A 196 -46.35 13.64 -8.82
C SER A 196 -45.69 14.47 -7.73
#